data_AF-W6RW04-F1
#
_entry.id   AF-W6RW04-F1
#
_cell.length_a   1.000
_cell.length_b   1.000
_cell.length_c   1.000
_cell.angle_alpha   90.00
_cell.angle_beta   90.00
_cell.angle_gamma   90.00
#
_symmetry.space_group_name_H-M   'P 1'
#
loop_
_entity.id
_entity.type
_entity.pdbx_description
1 polymer ?
#
loop_
_entity_poly.entity_id
_entity_poly.type
_entity_poly.pdbx_seq_one_letter_code
_entity_poly.pdbx_strand_id
1 'polypeptide(L)'
;MAHIPYGYKIVNGKAEVDEKQAEVVIKLFDGYIAGLGLKPAAENAGLDIYHGSAGRMLRNTHYLGDEYYPAIIDRKRFDKAEEIRISRASSLGRVRELQAAQKPVADTRFTMPSAERKFADPFSQAEYAYSLIESEVAMSE
;
A
#
# COMPACT_ATOMS: atom_id res chain seq x y z
N MET A 1 9.52 16.86 11.04
CA MET A 1 9.68 16.28 12.38
C MET A 1 9.86 14.78 12.21
N ALA A 2 11.00 14.19 12.57
CA ALA A 2 11.12 12.73 12.58
C ALA A 2 10.22 12.18 13.68
N HIS A 3 9.27 11.32 13.32
CA HIS A 3 8.35 10.72 14.28
C HIS A 3 9.05 9.58 15.02
N ILE A 4 9.28 9.73 16.33
CA ILE A 4 9.87 8.68 17.17
C ILE A 4 8.83 7.57 17.33
N PRO A 5 9.17 6.29 17.08
CA PRO A 5 8.24 5.20 17.36
C PRO A 5 7.86 5.15 18.84
N TYR A 6 6.60 4.84 19.13
CA TYR A 6 6.10 4.70 20.49
C TYR A 6 6.82 3.57 21.23
N GLY A 7 7.25 3.75 22.47
CA GLY A 7 8.14 2.79 23.15
C GLY A 7 9.59 3.24 23.24
N TYR A 8 9.94 4.36 22.58
CA TYR A 8 11.28 4.90 22.59
C TYR A 8 11.33 6.38 22.98
N LYS A 9 12.45 6.76 23.56
CA LYS A 9 12.81 8.15 23.87
C LYS A 9 14.20 8.43 23.32
N ILE A 10 14.46 9.67 22.90
CA ILE A 10 15.80 10.09 22.48
C ILE A 10 16.49 10.73 23.68
N VAL A 11 17.59 10.14 24.13
CA VAL A 11 18.42 10.64 25.22
C VAL A 11 19.83 10.85 24.67
N ASN A 12 20.33 12.09 24.73
CA ASN A 12 21.67 12.45 24.22
C ASN A 12 21.94 12.01 22.77
N GLY A 13 20.93 12.09 21.90
CA GLY A 13 21.04 11.71 20.48
C GLY A 13 21.05 10.20 20.20
N LYS A 14 20.76 9.36 21.20
CA LYS A 14 20.57 7.92 21.04
C LYS A 14 19.14 7.53 21.38
N ALA A 15 18.59 6.55 20.67
CA ALA A 15 17.30 5.99 21.06
C ALA A 15 17.48 5.02 22.24
N GLU A 16 16.71 5.24 23.28
CA GLU A 16 16.60 4.36 24.43
C GLU A 16 15.15 3.86 24.54
N VAL A 17 15.00 2.67 25.12
CA VAL A 17 13.68 2.10 25.41
C VAL A 17 13.03 2.89 26.55
N ASP A 18 11.81 3.35 26.33
CA ASP A 18 10.95 3.81 27.42
C ASP A 18 10.20 2.59 27.95
N GLU A 19 10.66 2.04 29.08
CA GLU A 19 10.14 0.79 29.66
C GLU A 19 8.61 0.79 29.83
N LYS A 20 8.03 1.92 30.22
CA LYS A 20 6.57 2.03 30.42
C LYS A 20 5.83 1.92 29.10
N GLN A 21 6.30 2.61 28.07
CA GLN A 21 5.69 2.55 26.74
C GLN A 21 6.00 1.22 26.05
N ALA A 22 7.18 0.64 26.28
CA ALA A 22 7.58 -0.66 25.74
C ALA A 22 6.70 -1.78 26.29
N GLU A 23 6.36 -1.77 27.58
CA GLU A 23 5.42 -2.73 28.16
C GLU A 23 4.03 -2.66 27.49
N VAL A 24 3.58 -1.45 27.15
CA VAL A 24 2.34 -1.24 26.39
C VAL A 24 2.43 -1.83 24.98
N VAL A 25 3.58 -1.69 24.29
CA VAL A 25 3.81 -2.33 23.00
C VAL A 25 3.75 -3.85 23.13
N ILE A 26 4.40 -4.43 24.14
CA ILE A 26 4.39 -5.88 24.40
C ILE A 26 2.94 -6.36 24.63
N LYS A 27 2.16 -5.67 25.48
CA LYS A 27 0.75 -6.00 25.74
C LYS A 27 -0.11 -5.94 24.48
N LEU A 28 0.15 -4.96 23.60
CA LEU A 28 -0.56 -4.86 22.31
C LEU A 28 -0.28 -6.10 21.43
N PHE A 29 0.99 -6.52 21.32
CA PHE A 29 1.36 -7.72 20.57
C PHE A 29 0.74 -8.98 21.17
N ASP A 30 0.89 -9.18 22.48
CA ASP A 30 0.36 -10.36 23.17
C ASP A 30 -1.18 -10.42 23.09
N GLY A 31 -1.87 -9.29 23.25
CA GLY A 31 -3.32 -9.20 23.09
C GLY A 31 -3.78 -9.54 21.67
N TYR A 32 -3.08 -9.05 20.65
CA TYR A 32 -3.38 -9.40 19.26
C TYR A 32 -3.14 -10.89 18.97
N ILE A 33 -2.02 -11.44 19.45
CA ILE A 33 -1.67 -12.86 19.32
C ILE A 33 -2.68 -13.76 20.03
N ALA A 34 -3.21 -13.31 21.17
CA ALA A 34 -4.25 -14.02 21.93
C ALA A 34 -5.62 -14.06 21.22
N GLY A 35 -5.75 -13.40 20.07
CA GLY A 35 -6.98 -13.47 19.27
C GLY A 35 -7.80 -12.18 19.29
N LEU A 36 -7.38 -11.13 19.99
CA LEU A 36 -8.11 -9.86 19.99
C LEU A 36 -8.06 -9.17 18.62
N GLY A 37 -9.08 -8.35 18.36
CA GLY A 37 -9.06 -7.39 17.26
C GLY A 37 -8.08 -6.25 17.53
N LEU A 38 -7.71 -5.48 16.51
CA LEU A 38 -6.73 -4.38 16.62
C LEU A 38 -7.12 -3.32 17.67
N LYS A 39 -8.39 -2.90 17.67
CA LYS A 39 -8.90 -1.90 18.63
C LYS A 39 -8.99 -2.48 20.06
N PRO A 40 -9.63 -3.64 20.30
CA PRO A 40 -9.64 -4.25 21.62
C PRO A 40 -8.24 -4.56 22.19
N ALA A 41 -7.28 -4.96 21.34
CA ALA A 41 -5.90 -5.19 21.78
C ALA A 41 -5.22 -3.89 22.23
N ALA A 42 -5.47 -2.78 21.52
CA ALA A 42 -4.96 -1.46 21.90
C ALA A 42 -5.58 -0.96 23.21
N GLU A 43 -6.91 -1.06 23.35
CA GLU A 43 -7.61 -0.67 24.58
C GLU A 43 -7.10 -1.48 25.79
N ASN A 44 -6.90 -2.80 25.63
CA ASN A 44 -6.36 -3.66 26.68
C ASN A 44 -4.91 -3.32 27.04
N ALA A 45 -4.13 -2.84 26.06
CA ALA A 45 -2.78 -2.33 26.31
C ALA A 45 -2.78 -0.93 26.95
N GLY A 46 -3.94 -0.28 27.12
CA GLY A 46 -4.06 1.08 27.66
C GLY A 46 -3.85 2.17 26.61
N LEU A 47 -3.98 1.85 25.33
CA LEU A 47 -3.88 2.79 24.21
C LEU A 47 -5.27 3.16 23.69
N ASP A 48 -5.59 4.45 23.75
CA ASP A 48 -6.76 5.00 23.04
C ASP A 48 -6.36 5.44 21.62
N ILE A 49 -6.30 4.46 20.71
CA ILE A 49 -5.91 4.68 19.31
C ILE A 49 -6.83 3.96 18.34
N TYR A 50 -6.90 4.46 17.11
CA TYR A 50 -7.64 3.81 16.03
C TYR A 50 -7.00 2.47 15.62
N HIS A 51 -7.82 1.57 15.09
CA HIS A 51 -7.39 0.25 14.60
C HIS A 51 -6.26 0.35 13.55
N GLY A 52 -6.28 1.38 12.68
CA GLY A 52 -5.23 1.62 11.70
C GLY A 52 -3.87 1.92 12.34
N SER A 53 -3.87 2.72 13.42
CA SER A 53 -2.66 3.03 14.20
C SER A 53 -2.12 1.79 14.91
N ALA A 54 -2.98 1.02 15.57
CA ALA A 54 -2.59 -0.26 16.19
C ALA A 54 -2.01 -1.24 15.15
N GLY A 55 -2.63 -1.34 13.97
CA GLY A 55 -2.11 -2.16 12.87
C GLY A 55 -0.78 -1.64 12.27
N ARG A 56 -0.50 -0.35 12.35
CA ARG A 56 0.81 0.22 11.98
C ARG A 56 1.88 -0.13 13.01
N MET A 57 1.54 -0.11 14.30
CA MET A 57 2.44 -0.52 15.38
C MET A 57 2.85 -2.00 15.24
N LEU A 58 1.90 -2.91 15.00
CA LEU A 58 2.21 -4.33 14.83
C LEU A 58 3.15 -4.65 13.65
N ARG A 59 3.21 -3.77 12.64
CA ARG A 59 4.08 -3.92 11.45
C ARG A 59 5.37 -3.12 11.52
N ASN A 60 5.60 -2.41 12.63
CA ASN A 60 6.77 -1.57 12.77
C ASN A 60 8.01 -2.43 13.07
N THR A 61 8.91 -2.54 12.10
CA THR A 61 10.13 -3.33 12.20
C THR A 61 11.13 -2.77 13.21
N HIS A 62 11.03 -1.48 13.58
CA HIS A 62 11.89 -0.88 14.60
C HIS A 62 11.78 -1.61 15.95
N TYR A 63 10.65 -2.26 16.24
CA TYR A 63 10.49 -3.03 17.49
C TYR A 63 11.32 -4.32 17.55
N LEU A 64 11.80 -4.84 16.42
CA LEU A 64 12.73 -5.97 16.37
C LEU A 64 14.17 -5.56 16.71
N GLY A 65 14.42 -4.25 16.80
CA GLY A 65 15.74 -3.66 16.88
C GLY A 65 16.35 -3.42 15.50
N ASP A 66 17.00 -2.27 15.35
CA ASP A 66 17.84 -1.94 14.20
C ASP A 66 19.14 -1.26 14.66
N GLU A 67 19.88 -0.62 13.76
CA GLU A 67 21.13 0.06 14.09
C GLU A 67 20.96 1.20 15.11
N TYR A 68 19.77 1.80 15.18
CA TYR A 68 19.50 2.98 16.01
C TYR A 68 18.55 2.70 17.18
N TYR A 69 17.51 1.89 16.99
CA TYR A 69 16.50 1.53 17.98
C TYR A 69 16.79 0.17 18.60
N PRO A 70 16.88 0.06 19.95
CA PRO A 70 16.98 -1.22 20.62
C PRO A 70 15.73 -2.09 20.42
N ALA A 71 15.87 -3.42 20.50
CA ALA A 71 14.73 -4.33 20.38
C ALA A 71 13.78 -4.22 21.59
N ILE A 72 12.47 -4.18 21.32
CA ILE A 72 11.39 -4.27 22.34
C ILE A 72 10.67 -5.62 22.22
N ILE A 73 10.55 -6.16 21.00
CA ILE A 73 9.78 -7.37 20.69
C ILE A 73 10.69 -8.43 20.08
N ASP A 74 10.55 -9.67 20.54
CA ASP A 74 11.22 -10.81 19.94
C ASP A 74 10.68 -11.11 18.54
N ARG A 75 11.58 -11.52 17.63
CA ARG A 75 11.23 -11.92 16.28
C ARG A 75 10.11 -12.96 16.21
N LYS A 76 10.09 -13.93 17.13
CA LYS A 76 9.03 -14.94 17.22
C LYS A 76 7.63 -14.34 17.46
N ARG A 77 7.52 -13.32 18.32
CA ARG A 77 6.24 -12.66 18.60
C ARG A 77 5.78 -11.83 17.41
N PHE A 78 6.72 -11.12 16.78
CA PHE A 78 6.45 -10.31 15.61
C PHE A 78 5.94 -11.17 14.43
N ASP A 79 6.67 -12.23 14.10
CA ASP A 79 6.31 -13.14 13.00
C ASP A 79 4.94 -13.78 13.25
N LYS A 80 4.66 -14.22 14.48
CA LYS A 80 3.35 -14.78 14.86
C LYS A 80 2.20 -13.78 14.71
N ALA A 81 2.41 -12.52 15.06
CA ALA A 81 1.41 -11.48 14.84
C ALA A 81 1.13 -11.26 13.35
N GLU A 82 2.16 -11.29 12.50
CA GLU A 82 2.02 -11.15 11.06
C GLU A 82 1.32 -12.36 10.41
N GLU A 83 1.64 -13.58 10.85
CA GLU A 83 0.94 -14.80 10.43
C GLU A 83 -0.56 -14.75 10.73
N ILE A 84 -0.94 -14.36 11.95
CA ILE A 84 -2.35 -14.19 12.35
C ILE A 84 -3.03 -13.13 11.47
N ARG A 85 -2.34 -12.03 11.17
CA ARG A 85 -2.86 -10.97 10.31
C ARG A 85 -3.14 -11.47 8.89
N ILE A 86 -2.20 -12.20 8.29
CA ILE A 86 -2.33 -12.80 6.96
C ILE A 86 -3.47 -13.81 6.97
N SER A 87 -3.50 -14.71 7.94
CA SER A 87 -4.56 -15.72 8.10
C SER A 87 -5.95 -15.08 8.15
N ARG A 88 -6.12 -14.02 8.97
CA ARG A 88 -7.39 -13.26 9.07
C ARG A 88 -7.75 -12.54 7.77
N ALA A 89 -6.78 -11.98 7.06
CA ALA A 89 -7.03 -11.31 5.78
C ALA A 89 -7.52 -12.32 4.74
N SER A 90 -6.90 -13.50 4.69
CA SER A 90 -7.27 -14.60 3.79
C SER A 90 -8.66 -15.14 4.13
N SER A 91 -8.96 -15.40 5.42
CA SER A 91 -10.25 -15.94 5.84
C SER A 91 -11.42 -14.99 5.55
N LEU A 92 -11.17 -13.67 5.54
CA LEU A 92 -12.17 -12.66 5.23
C LEU A 92 -12.33 -12.39 3.73
N GLY A 93 -11.64 -13.14 2.86
CA GLY A 93 -11.65 -12.92 1.40
C GLY A 93 -11.09 -11.55 0.99
N ARG A 94 -10.31 -10.91 1.87
CA ARG A 94 -9.71 -9.58 1.63
C ARG A 94 -8.36 -9.66 0.94
N VAL A 95 -7.80 -10.86 0.81
CA VAL A 95 -6.69 -11.13 -0.11
C VAL A 95 -7.29 -11.25 -1.50
N ARG A 96 -7.56 -10.10 -2.12
CA ARG A 96 -7.93 -10.04 -3.53
C ARG A 96 -6.62 -10.07 -4.31
N GLU A 97 -6.40 -11.12 -5.09
CA GLU A 97 -5.36 -11.08 -6.11
C GLU A 97 -5.63 -9.85 -6.98
N LEU A 98 -4.63 -8.99 -7.13
CA LEU A 98 -4.70 -7.88 -8.07
C LEU A 98 -4.78 -8.50 -9.46
N GLN A 99 -6.01 -8.62 -9.98
CA GLN A 99 -6.20 -8.89 -11.39
C GLN A 99 -5.46 -7.80 -12.14
N ALA A 100 -4.52 -8.22 -12.99
CA ALA A 100 -3.82 -7.29 -13.86
C ALA A 100 -4.88 -6.41 -14.53
N ALA A 101 -4.76 -5.09 -14.36
CA ALA A 101 -5.65 -4.16 -15.02
C ALA A 101 -5.69 -4.54 -16.51
N GLN A 102 -6.89 -4.73 -17.06
CA GLN A 102 -7.02 -4.94 -18.50
C GLN A 102 -6.29 -3.79 -19.18
N LYS A 103 -5.32 -4.11 -20.03
CA LYS A 103 -4.66 -3.09 -20.83
C LYS A 103 -5.75 -2.39 -21.63
N PRO A 104 -5.89 -1.05 -21.56
CA PRO A 104 -6.83 -0.36 -22.41
C PRO A 104 -6.48 -0.71 -23.86
N VAL A 105 -7.42 -1.32 -24.57
CA VAL A 105 -7.26 -1.59 -26.00
C VAL A 105 -7.57 -0.26 -26.69
N ALA A 106 -6.58 0.30 -27.39
CA ALA A 106 -6.82 1.48 -28.22
C ALA A 106 -7.73 1.09 -29.38
N ASP A 107 -8.78 1.87 -29.65
CA ASP A 107 -9.59 1.70 -30.84
C ASP A 107 -8.75 2.05 -32.08
N THR A 108 -8.44 1.04 -32.89
CA THR A 108 -7.65 1.20 -34.12
C THR A 108 -8.53 1.29 -35.37
N ARG A 109 -9.85 1.38 -35.20
CA ARG A 109 -10.80 1.46 -36.32
C ARG A 109 -10.95 2.93 -36.73
N PHE A 110 -10.78 3.18 -38.02
CA PHE A 110 -11.04 4.48 -38.65
C PHE A 110 -11.57 4.23 -40.05
N THR A 111 -12.31 5.21 -40.57
CA THR A 111 -12.74 5.24 -41.96
C THR A 111 -11.96 6.31 -42.70
N MET A 112 -11.68 6.08 -43.98
CA MET A 112 -11.12 7.13 -44.83
C MET A 112 -11.64 6.93 -46.27
N PRO A 113 -12.05 8.00 -46.96
CA PRO A 113 -12.37 7.95 -48.38
C PRO A 113 -11.09 7.74 -49.23
N SER A 114 -11.30 7.39 -50.50
CA SER A 114 -10.20 7.24 -51.46
C SER A 114 -9.48 8.57 -51.69
N ALA A 115 -8.15 8.58 -51.59
CA ALA A 115 -7.33 9.76 -51.90
C ALA A 115 -7.25 9.97 -53.42
N GLU A 116 -8.15 10.78 -53.96
CA GLU A 116 -8.22 11.07 -55.40
C GLU A 116 -7.07 11.94 -55.90
N ARG A 117 -6.52 12.80 -55.04
CA ARG A 117 -5.40 13.69 -55.37
C ARG A 117 -4.06 13.03 -55.04
N LYS A 118 -3.12 13.13 -56.00
CA LYS A 118 -1.74 12.65 -55.84
C LYS A 118 -0.75 13.80 -55.93
N PHE A 119 0.15 13.89 -54.95
CA PHE A 119 1.23 14.86 -54.86
C PHE A 119 2.57 14.17 -55.14
N ALA A 120 3.50 14.90 -55.76
CA ALA A 120 4.85 14.39 -56.05
C ALA A 120 5.73 14.36 -54.78
N ASP A 121 5.48 15.28 -53.85
CA ASP A 121 6.16 15.31 -52.55
C ASP A 121 5.53 14.28 -51.58
N PRO A 122 6.32 13.32 -51.07
CA PRO A 122 5.82 12.31 -50.14
C PRO A 122 5.24 12.87 -48.84
N PHE A 123 5.79 13.98 -48.32
CA PHE A 123 5.29 14.60 -47.08
C PHE A 123 3.92 15.23 -47.30
N SER A 124 3.75 15.99 -48.39
CA SER A 124 2.47 16.57 -48.79
C SER A 124 1.40 15.49 -49.08
N GLN A 125 1.80 14.36 -49.67
CA GLN A 125 0.89 13.23 -49.90
C GLN A 125 0.41 12.61 -48.58
N ALA A 126 1.30 12.47 -47.59
CA ALA A 126 0.96 11.92 -46.29
C ALA A 126 0.05 12.87 -45.49
N GLU A 127 0.34 14.17 -45.50
CA GLU A 127 -0.52 15.19 -44.88
C GLU A 127 -1.94 15.14 -45.44
N TYR A 128 -2.08 15.10 -46.77
CA TYR A 128 -3.38 14.97 -47.42
C TYR A 128 -4.09 13.67 -47.03
N ALA A 129 -3.39 12.53 -47.02
CA ALA A 129 -3.99 11.24 -46.65
C ALA A 129 -4.47 11.22 -45.19
N TYR A 130 -3.72 11.81 -44.25
CA TYR A 130 -4.13 11.91 -42.86
C TYR A 130 -5.29 12.87 -42.63
N SER A 131 -5.40 13.93 -43.43
CA SER A 131 -6.55 14.84 -43.38
C SER A 131 -7.90 14.18 -43.75
N LEU A 132 -7.85 13.01 -44.42
CA LEU A 132 -9.02 12.23 -44.81
C LEU A 132 -9.46 11.20 -43.75
N ILE A 133 -8.71 11.03 -42.65
CA ILE A 133 -9.08 10.08 -41.61
C ILE A 133 -10.31 10.61 -40.85
N GLU A 134 -11.41 9.87 -40.92
CA GLU A 134 -12.62 10.08 -40.13
C GLU A 134 -12.63 9.09 -38.96
N SER A 135 -12.74 9.60 -37.73
CA SER A 135 -12.85 8.76 -36.53
C SER A 135 -14.30 8.42 -36.24
N GLU A 136 -14.62 7.13 -36.03
CA GLU A 136 -15.88 6.71 -35.38
C GLU A 136 -15.81 7.06 -33.89
N VAL A 137 -16.06 8.32 -33.51
CA VAL A 137 -16.46 8.62 -32.13
C VAL A 137 -17.95 8.33 -32.06
N ALA A 138 -18.31 7.10 -31.67
CA ALA A 138 -19.66 6.84 -31.21
C ALA A 138 -19.88 7.71 -29.96
N MET A 139 -20.61 8.81 -30.13
CA MET A 139 -21.17 9.58 -29.01
C MET A 139 -22.15 8.63 -28.32
N SER A 140 -21.71 8.00 -27.22
CA SER A 140 -22.60 7.28 -26.34
C SER A 140 -23.60 8.27 -25.73
N GLU A 141 -24.87 8.20 -26.14
CA GLU A 141 -26.00 8.78 -25.41
C GLU A 141 -26.24 8.06 -24.07
#